data_AF-A0A3D4UVP0-F1
#
_entry.id   AF-A0A3D4UVP0-F1
#
_cell.length_a   1.000
_cell.length_b   1.000
_cell.length_c   1.000
_cell.angle_alpha   90.00
_cell.angle_beta   90.00
_cell.angle_gamma   90.00
#
_symmetry.space_group_name_H-M   'P 1'
#
loop_
_entity.id
_entity.type
_entity.pdbx_description
1 polymer ?
#
loop_
_entity_poly.entity_id
_entity_poly.type
_entity_poly.pdbx_seq_one_letter_code
_entity_poly.pdbx_strand_id
1 'polypeptide(L)'
;MYGVSTASHLASLKQIREEAREHKHYSAAVAAEVNRGKVAGFYDNKVQADTPLENMSKDELIKVLENYDKHGITHDTKLIIDDDKEVMTGN
;
A
#
# COMPACT_ATOMS: atom_id res chain seq x y z
N MET A 1 -22.30 0.48 3.89
CA MET A 1 -21.02 -0.08 3.43
C MET A 1 -19.93 0.62 4.23
N TYR A 2 -19.31 -0.07 5.20
CA TYR A 2 -18.22 0.52 5.99
C TYR A 2 -17.02 0.70 5.06
N GLY A 3 -16.86 1.90 4.51
CA GLY A 3 -15.74 2.22 3.62
C GLY A 3 -14.45 2.14 4.43
N VAL A 4 -13.62 1.17 4.13
CA VAL A 4 -12.27 1.08 4.69
C VAL A 4 -11.43 2.13 3.96
N SER A 5 -11.16 3.26 4.61
CA SER A 5 -10.19 4.25 4.14
C SER A 5 -8.76 3.74 4.41
N THR A 6 -7.77 4.24 3.66
CA THR A 6 -6.34 3.92 3.89
C THR A 6 -5.94 4.19 5.35
N ALA A 7 -6.39 5.31 5.92
CA ALA A 7 -6.16 5.65 7.32
C ALA A 7 -6.75 4.61 8.28
N SER A 8 -8.01 4.20 8.05
CA SER A 8 -8.65 3.16 8.87
C SER A 8 -7.96 1.80 8.73
N HIS A 9 -7.44 1.47 7.54
CA HIS A 9 -6.71 0.24 7.29
C HIS A 9 -5.37 0.21 8.02
N LEU A 10 -4.60 1.31 7.96
CA LEU A 10 -3.34 1.47 8.67
C LEU A 10 -3.53 1.40 10.20
N ALA A 11 -4.61 2.00 10.71
CA ALA A 11 -4.95 1.93 12.13
C ALA A 11 -5.27 0.50 12.57
N SER A 12 -6.07 -0.24 11.80
CA SER A 12 -6.38 -1.64 12.06
C SER A 12 -5.13 -2.53 12.04
N LEU A 13 -4.24 -2.36 11.05
CA LEU A 13 -2.99 -3.13 10.98
C LEU A 13 -2.06 -2.83 12.17
N LYS A 14 -2.00 -1.58 12.62
CA LYS A 14 -1.27 -1.21 13.84
C LYS A 14 -1.83 -1.93 15.06
N GLN A 15 -3.15 -1.95 15.23
CA GLN A 15 -3.79 -2.63 16.36
C GLN A 15 -3.48 -4.14 16.36
N ILE A 16 -3.66 -4.81 15.22
CA ILE A 16 -3.34 -6.24 15.06
C ILE A 16 -1.88 -6.53 15.40
N ARG A 17 -0.96 -5.65 14.97
CA ARG A 17 0.47 -5.77 15.26
C ARG A 17 0.75 -5.71 16.77
N GLU A 18 0.15 -4.75 17.50
CA GLU A 18 0.34 -4.64 18.95
C GLU A 18 -0.20 -5.85 19.69
N GLU A 19 -1.41 -6.29 19.36
CA GLU A 19 -2.04 -7.46 19.99
C GLU A 19 -1.20 -8.72 19.75
N ALA A 20 -0.73 -8.94 18.51
CA ALA A 20 0.15 -10.05 18.19
C ALA A 20 1.48 -9.98 18.96
N ARG A 21 2.08 -8.79 19.09
CA ARG A 21 3.33 -8.58 19.84
C ARG A 21 3.14 -8.83 21.34
N GLU A 22 2.05 -8.37 21.93
CA GLU A 22 1.68 -8.58 23.33
C GLU A 22 1.56 -10.07 23.65
N HIS A 23 0.95 -10.84 22.76
CA HIS A 23 0.81 -12.29 22.86
C HIS A 23 2.05 -13.08 22.40
N LYS A 24 3.18 -12.40 22.15
CA LYS A 24 4.47 -12.99 21.70
C LYS A 24 4.38 -13.72 20.34
N HIS A 25 3.35 -13.43 19.54
CA HIS A 25 3.22 -13.89 18.15
C HIS A 25 4.02 -12.98 17.19
N TYR A 26 5.35 -12.99 17.35
CA TYR A 26 6.22 -12.06 16.64
C TYR A 26 6.18 -12.20 15.12
N SER A 27 5.99 -13.40 14.58
CA SER A 27 5.83 -13.62 13.14
C SER A 27 4.60 -12.92 12.59
N ALA A 28 3.47 -12.99 13.31
CA ALA A 28 2.24 -12.31 12.94
C ALA A 28 2.38 -10.79 13.06
N ALA A 29 3.05 -10.29 14.10
CA ALA A 29 3.34 -8.87 14.25
C ALA A 29 4.21 -8.33 13.10
N VAL A 30 5.25 -9.07 12.69
CA VAL A 30 6.09 -8.70 11.54
C VAL A 30 5.28 -8.69 10.24
N ALA A 31 4.42 -9.69 10.02
CA ALA A 31 3.56 -9.75 8.83
C ALA A 31 2.58 -8.56 8.77
N ALA A 32 1.98 -8.19 9.92
CA ALA A 32 1.11 -7.02 10.01
C ALA A 32 1.85 -5.72 9.66
N GLU A 33 3.09 -5.56 10.14
CA GLU A 33 3.89 -4.37 9.83
C GLU A 33 4.31 -4.30 8.35
N VAL A 34 4.68 -5.43 7.74
CA VAL A 34 4.97 -5.50 6.29
C VAL A 34 3.76 -5.07 5.47
N ASN A 35 2.56 -5.56 5.81
CA ASN A 35 1.34 -5.15 5.13
C ASN A 35 1.02 -3.67 5.38
N ARG A 36 1.33 -3.14 6.57
CA ARG A 36 1.15 -1.72 6.90
C ARG A 36 2.03 -0.84 6.01
N GLY A 37 3.29 -1.23 5.81
CA GLY A 37 4.19 -0.52 4.91
C GLY A 37 3.77 -0.62 3.45
N LYS A 38 3.22 -1.76 3.00
CA LYS A 38 2.67 -1.90 1.64
C LYS A 38 1.49 -0.94 1.40
N VAL A 39 0.59 -0.82 2.37
CA VAL A 39 -0.58 0.08 2.30
C VAL A 39 -0.17 1.55 2.38
N ALA A 40 0.90 1.86 3.12
CA ALA A 40 1.49 3.21 3.19
C ALA A 40 2.30 3.59 1.95
N GLY A 41 2.52 2.67 0.99
CA GLY A 41 3.30 2.93 -0.22
C GLY A 41 4.82 2.85 -0.06
N PHE A 42 5.32 2.32 1.07
CA PHE A 42 6.77 2.15 1.29
C PHE A 42 7.39 0.99 0.50
N TYR A 43 6.55 0.11 -0.05
CA TYR A 43 7.00 -1.02 -0.87
C TYR A 43 6.53 -0.80 -2.30
N ASP A 44 7.49 -0.83 -3.22
CA ASP A 44 7.21 -0.88 -4.65
C ASP A 44 6.63 -2.27 -4.96
N ASN A 45 5.33 -2.33 -5.27
CA ASN A 45 4.69 -3.55 -5.75
C ASN A 45 5.12 -3.77 -7.20
N LYS A 46 6.37 -4.20 -7.40
CA LYS A 46 6.82 -4.67 -8.71
C LYS A 46 6.04 -5.92 -9.06
N VAL A 47 4.91 -5.74 -9.73
CA VAL A 47 4.23 -6.81 -10.45
C VAL A 47 5.21 -7.23 -11.54
N GLN A 48 6.00 -8.26 -11.27
CA GLN A 48 6.75 -8.91 -12.33
C GLN A 48 5.71 -9.54 -13.25
N ALA A 49 5.56 -8.99 -14.46
CA ALA A 49 4.77 -9.64 -15.47
C ALA A 49 5.47 -10.96 -15.85
N ASP A 50 4.75 -12.08 -15.76
CA ASP A 50 5.27 -13.40 -16.12
C ASP A 50 5.71 -13.49 -17.59
N THR A 51 5.23 -12.54 -18.42
CA THR A 51 5.62 -12.37 -19.82
C THR A 51 6.23 -10.97 -20.00
N PRO A 52 7.43 -10.84 -20.61
CA PRO A 52 7.99 -9.55 -20.99
C PRO A 52 7.04 -8.77 -21.91
N LEU A 53 6.97 -7.45 -21.75
CA LEU A 53 6.06 -6.60 -22.54
C LEU A 53 6.30 -6.74 -24.06
N GLU A 54 7.55 -6.95 -24.47
CA GLU A 54 7.90 -7.18 -25.87
C GLU A 54 7.33 -8.46 -26.49
N ASN A 55 6.91 -9.43 -25.65
CA ASN A 55 6.38 -10.72 -26.08
C ASN A 55 4.85 -10.79 -25.98
N MET A 56 4.18 -9.72 -25.52
CA MET A 56 2.73 -9.68 -25.43
C MET A 56 2.11 -9.35 -26.79
N SER A 57 1.03 -10.04 -27.15
CA SER A 57 0.18 -9.60 -28.24
C SER A 57 -0.51 -8.27 -27.89
N LYS A 58 -0.98 -7.55 -28.92
CA LYS A 58 -1.69 -6.27 -28.74
C LYS A 58 -2.89 -6.41 -27.79
N ASP A 59 -3.64 -7.50 -27.91
CA ASP A 59 -4.84 -7.73 -27.09
C ASP A 59 -4.50 -8.02 -25.63
N GLU A 60 -3.38 -8.71 -25.38
CA GLU A 60 -2.87 -8.95 -24.02
C GLU A 60 -2.38 -7.65 -23.37
N LEU A 61 -1.65 -6.83 -24.14
CA LEU A 61 -1.19 -5.53 -23.66
C LEU A 61 -2.36 -4.60 -23.31
N ILE A 62 -3.42 -4.59 -24.11
CA ILE A 62 -4.64 -3.82 -23.82
C ILE A 62 -5.27 -4.28 -22.50
N LYS A 63 -5.40 -5.59 -22.28
CA LYS A 63 -5.95 -6.13 -21.01
C LYS A 63 -5.11 -5.75 -19.79
N VAL A 64 -3.78 -5.75 -19.93
CA VAL A 64 -2.86 -5.33 -18.88
C VAL A 64 -3.06 -3.85 -18.55
N LEU A 65 -3.13 -2.99 -19.57
CA LEU A 65 -3.37 -1.55 -19.40
C LEU A 65 -4.74 -1.25 -18.79
N GLU A 66 -5.80 -1.92 -19.25
CA GLU A 66 -7.14 -1.81 -18.64
C GLU A 66 -7.15 -2.24 -17.18
N ASN A 67 -6.33 -3.24 -16.82
CA ASN A 67 -6.20 -3.69 -15.44
C ASN A 67 -5.52 -2.61 -14.58
N TYR A 68 -4.44 -2.00 -15.05
CA TYR A 68 -3.77 -0.89 -14.34
C TYR A 68 -4.67 0.34 -14.19
N ASP A 69 -5.48 0.65 -15.19
CA ASP A 69 -6.42 1.78 -15.15
C ASP A 69 -7.53 1.57 -14.12
N LYS A 70 -8.11 0.35 -14.06
CA LYS A 70 -9.10 -0.03 -13.04
C LYS A 70 -8.57 0.08 -11.61
N HIS A 71 -7.25 -0.10 -11.42
CA HIS A 71 -6.60 -0.01 -10.11
C HIS A 71 -6.10 1.40 -9.77
N GLY A 72 -6.35 2.40 -10.63
CA GLY A 72 -5.99 3.80 -10.37
C GLY A 72 -4.48 4.07 -10.38
N ILE A 73 -3.67 3.12 -10.84
CA ILE A 73 -2.20 3.25 -10.89
C ILE A 73 -1.77 4.26 -11.98
N THR A 74 -2.62 4.44 -12.99
CA THR A 74 -2.46 5.44 -14.07
C THR A 74 -2.88 6.86 -13.66
N HIS A 75 -3.54 7.00 -12.51
CA HIS A 75 -4.01 8.28 -12.02
C HIS A 75 -2.99 8.80 -11.02
N ASP A 76 -2.31 9.89 -11.37
CA ASP A 76 -1.29 10.58 -10.57
C ASP A 76 -1.86 10.93 -9.18
N THR A 77 -1.74 10.01 -8.23
CA THR A 77 -2.14 10.21 -6.85
C THR A 77 -0.99 10.97 -6.21
N LYS A 78 -1.11 12.31 -6.24
CA LYS A 78 -0.24 13.25 -5.53
C LYS A 78 0.34 12.59 -4.29
N LEU A 79 1.65 12.40 -4.29
CA LEU A 79 2.46 12.06 -3.13
C LEU A 79 1.89 12.78 -1.90
N ILE A 80 1.50 12.01 -0.89
CA ILE A 80 1.24 12.57 0.44
C ILE A 80 2.59 13.11 0.90
N ILE A 81 2.79 14.43 0.73
CA ILE A 81 3.90 15.15 1.32
C ILE A 81 3.61 15.20 2.82
N ASP A 82 4.58 14.74 3.61
CA ASP A 82 4.60 14.76 5.07
C ASP A 82 4.02 16.06 5.64
N ASP A 83 2.88 15.96 6.33
CA ASP A 83 2.31 17.07 7.12
C ASP A 83 2.87 17.08 8.57
N ASP A 84 3.84 16.21 8.87
CA ASP A 84 4.60 16.26 10.13
C ASP A 84 5.76 17.26 10.01
N LYS A 85 5.42 18.56 10.00
CA LYS A 85 6.32 19.62 10.48
C LYS A 85 5.71 20.29 11.72
N GLU A 86 5.77 19.58 12.84
CA GLU A 86 5.69 20.20 14.17
C GLU A 86 6.93 21.08 14.39
N VAL A 87 6.77 22.41 14.38
CA VAL A 87 7.69 23.33 15.08
C VAL A 87 6.87 24.42 15.80
N MET A 88 6.60 24.13 17.08
CA MET A 88 6.63 25.04 18.23
C MET A 88 6.98 26.51 17.92
N THR A 89 6.00 27.40 18.03
CA THR A 89 6.17 28.76 18.57
C THR A 89 4.94 29.00 19.47
N GLY A 90 5.02 29.25 20.77
CA GLY A 90 6.15 29.70 21.57
C GLY A 90 6.26 31.23 21.58
N ASN A 91 5.13 31.94 21.75
CA ASN A 91 4.94 33.08 22.66
C ASN A 91 3.55 33.71 22.46
#